data_AF-A0A958R0B2-F1
#
_entry.id   AF-A0A958R0B2-F1
#
_cell.length_a   1.000
_cell.length_b   1.000
_cell.length_c   1.000
_cell.angle_alpha   90.00
_cell.angle_beta   90.00
_cell.angle_gamma   90.00
#
_symmetry.space_group_name_H-M   'P 1'
#
loop_
_entity.id
_entity.type
_entity.pdbx_description
1 polymer ?
#
loop_
_entity_poly.entity_id
_entity_poly.type
_entity_poly.pdbx_seq_one_letter_code
_entity_poly.pdbx_strand_id
1 'polypeptide(L)'
;MKTAPLTNQATSIFDVQCGEATHYLVSPSKPEENSSEWSVCNTGEKEVTLIEGTNTFPFWFKRGSYLVESAQTIEVLLDTAAPSPPSSILGGVSMGSLVRSPSIQYSSGTDAQSGVLKNQVRVLKVSDSAVIRDWTDHEPGEPILGLSLVALESYRVELRSVDMAGNLSSSVSSSDWIAGRAQGIHDVDFANGGVYSTSGNYVSNEAKKIIFAPNQKILVTGLIRDLGEWGDIFLHRLLPNGVPDSSFGTNGKIVIDLTPFDFGTGLFIDSMNRIILGGAYTTTENPFLYRFTNSGSIDSSFGTNGFVAKSVAGENFARAMTVDPSDGSYYIVGDDYGDSAYVTKFTVNGAVDNTFATSGYYLIGTHVYAYALDAEVDLNGKLVVVGRVKPGGSGDDWAAILWRFNSNGTLDTSFNSPSGYLLLDDQLSANVTESANGL
;
A
#
# COMPACT_ATOMS: atom_id res chain seq x y z
N MET A 1 -8.12 -53.88 27.46
CA MET A 1 -8.10 -53.79 25.98
C MET A 1 -7.90 -52.32 25.61
N LYS A 2 -7.08 -52.01 24.61
CA LYS A 2 -6.52 -50.66 24.38
C LYS A 2 -6.86 -50.07 23.01
N THR A 3 -7.91 -50.56 22.36
CA THR A 3 -8.30 -50.08 21.02
C THR A 3 -8.95 -48.70 21.08
N ALA A 4 -8.72 -47.94 20.02
CA ALA A 4 -9.36 -46.66 19.78
C ALA A 4 -10.89 -46.85 19.72
N PRO A 5 -11.68 -45.95 20.35
CA PRO A 5 -13.13 -46.04 20.35
C PRO A 5 -13.77 -45.70 18.99
N LEU A 6 -12.99 -45.21 18.02
CA LEU A 6 -13.45 -44.72 16.71
C LEU A 6 -12.50 -45.22 15.61
N THR A 7 -13.04 -45.58 14.44
CA THR A 7 -12.25 -45.98 13.26
C THR A 7 -13.04 -45.74 11.98
N ASN A 8 -12.33 -45.57 10.86
CA ASN A 8 -12.91 -45.54 9.52
C ASN A 8 -12.66 -46.84 8.71
N GLN A 9 -12.12 -47.87 9.37
CA GLN A 9 -11.88 -49.17 8.75
C GLN A 9 -12.93 -50.18 9.18
N ALA A 10 -13.41 -50.97 8.21
CA ALA A 10 -14.42 -52.02 8.43
C ALA A 10 -13.95 -53.18 9.33
N THR A 11 -12.68 -53.16 9.77
CA THR A 11 -12.06 -54.15 10.65
C THR A 11 -11.37 -53.45 11.80
N SER A 12 -11.51 -54.00 13.01
CA SER A 12 -10.76 -53.55 14.18
C SER A 12 -10.08 -54.74 14.86
N ILE A 13 -8.90 -54.49 15.38
CA ILE A 13 -8.01 -55.50 15.95
C ILE A 13 -7.86 -55.21 17.44
N PHE A 14 -8.34 -56.11 18.29
CA PHE A 14 -8.22 -55.99 19.73
C PHE A 14 -7.06 -56.83 20.28
N ASP A 15 -6.15 -56.16 20.99
CA ASP A 15 -5.24 -56.82 21.92
C ASP A 15 -5.98 -57.27 23.18
N VAL A 16 -6.24 -58.57 23.27
CA VAL A 16 -6.96 -59.17 24.41
C VAL A 16 -5.97 -59.55 25.52
N GLN A 17 -5.87 -58.67 26.52
CA GLN A 17 -5.11 -58.90 27.74
C GLN A 17 -6.06 -59.38 28.85
N CYS A 18 -5.94 -60.65 29.24
CA CYS A 18 -6.93 -61.31 30.10
C CYS A 18 -6.64 -61.26 31.61
N GLY A 19 -5.49 -60.73 32.05
CA GLY A 19 -5.08 -60.80 33.45
C GLY A 19 -5.00 -62.25 33.96
N GLU A 20 -5.79 -62.59 34.98
CA GLU A 20 -5.85 -63.94 35.58
C GLU A 20 -6.76 -64.93 34.82
N ALA A 21 -7.52 -64.47 33.82
CA ALA A 21 -8.36 -65.36 33.01
C ALA A 21 -7.53 -66.18 32.01
N THR A 22 -8.01 -67.39 31.75
CA THR A 22 -7.32 -68.39 30.91
C THR A 22 -7.79 -68.39 29.46
N HIS A 23 -9.04 -68.01 29.22
CA HIS A 23 -9.64 -67.93 27.87
C HIS A 23 -10.65 -66.78 27.80
N TYR A 24 -10.90 -66.33 26.58
CA TYR A 24 -11.91 -65.34 26.26
C TYR A 24 -12.81 -65.80 25.10
N LEU A 25 -14.01 -65.23 25.01
CA LEU A 25 -14.93 -65.42 23.89
C LEU A 25 -15.70 -64.13 23.64
N VAL A 26 -15.75 -63.70 22.38
CA VAL A 26 -16.60 -62.57 21.96
C VAL A 26 -17.97 -63.14 21.59
N SER A 27 -19.00 -62.80 22.36
CA SER A 27 -20.35 -63.33 22.14
C SER A 27 -21.40 -62.32 22.59
N PRO A 28 -22.48 -62.08 21.80
CA PRO A 28 -23.55 -61.16 22.16
C PRO A 28 -24.35 -61.59 23.40
N SER A 29 -24.30 -62.87 23.76
CA SER A 29 -24.99 -63.45 24.91
C SER A 29 -24.05 -64.33 25.75
N LYS A 30 -24.48 -64.67 26.98
CA LYS A 30 -23.70 -65.53 27.89
C LYS A 30 -23.43 -66.88 27.21
N PRO A 31 -22.16 -67.22 26.94
CA PRO A 31 -21.82 -68.46 26.28
C PRO A 31 -21.90 -69.65 27.25
N GLU A 32 -22.06 -70.85 26.70
CA GLU A 32 -21.95 -72.08 27.49
C GLU A 32 -20.49 -72.32 27.92
N GLU A 33 -20.30 -72.79 29.15
CA GLU A 33 -18.97 -73.05 29.74
C GLU A 33 -18.14 -74.03 28.90
N ASN A 34 -18.80 -75.00 28.26
CA ASN A 34 -18.19 -76.06 27.47
C ASN A 34 -18.15 -75.77 25.95
N SER A 35 -18.40 -74.54 25.52
CA SER A 35 -18.31 -74.17 24.10
C SER A 35 -16.94 -74.52 23.51
N SER A 36 -16.89 -74.91 22.24
CA SER A 36 -15.62 -75.14 21.53
C SER A 36 -14.99 -73.85 21.00
N GLU A 37 -15.69 -72.71 21.10
CA GLU A 37 -15.28 -71.43 20.49
C GLU A 37 -14.35 -70.60 21.38
N TRP A 38 -14.09 -71.03 22.62
CA TRP A 38 -13.21 -70.32 23.55
C TRP A 38 -11.79 -70.17 22.99
N SER A 39 -11.30 -68.95 22.94
CA SER A 39 -9.93 -68.62 22.54
C SER A 39 -9.02 -68.55 23.76
N VAL A 40 -7.80 -69.08 23.66
CA VAL A 40 -6.81 -69.04 24.76
C VAL A 40 -6.34 -67.60 24.96
N CYS A 41 -6.21 -67.18 26.22
CA CYS A 41 -5.73 -65.84 26.55
C CYS A 41 -4.25 -65.64 26.22
N ASN A 42 -3.88 -64.41 25.83
CA ASN A 42 -2.52 -64.01 25.45
C ASN A 42 -1.96 -64.71 24.20
N THR A 43 -2.79 -65.37 23.40
CA THR A 43 -2.46 -65.87 22.07
C THR A 43 -3.31 -65.16 21.02
N GLY A 44 -2.76 -64.07 20.47
CA GLY A 44 -3.28 -63.44 19.25
C GLY A 44 -4.17 -62.22 19.45
N GLU A 45 -4.18 -61.41 18.40
CA GLU A 45 -5.11 -60.32 18.18
C GLU A 45 -6.49 -60.87 17.80
N LYS A 46 -7.57 -60.26 18.30
CA LYS A 46 -8.92 -60.58 17.85
C LYS A 46 -9.39 -59.55 16.84
N GLU A 47 -9.44 -59.96 15.58
CA GLU A 47 -10.09 -59.18 14.53
C GLU A 47 -11.61 -59.31 14.64
N VAL A 48 -12.30 -58.17 14.52
CA VAL A 48 -13.75 -58.09 14.40
C VAL A 48 -14.11 -57.31 13.13
N THR A 49 -15.21 -57.70 12.49
CA THR A 49 -15.83 -56.90 11.44
C THR A 49 -16.78 -55.90 12.07
N LEU A 50 -16.70 -54.65 11.62
CA LEU A 50 -17.55 -53.57 12.05
C LEU A 50 -18.63 -53.29 11.00
N ILE A 51 -19.81 -52.90 11.45
CA ILE A 51 -20.85 -52.27 10.62
C ILE A 51 -20.90 -50.77 10.93
N GLU A 52 -21.40 -49.97 9.99
CA GLU A 52 -21.49 -48.52 10.17
C GLU A 52 -22.28 -48.18 11.46
N GLY A 53 -21.73 -47.27 12.27
CA GLY A 53 -22.30 -46.91 13.58
C GLY A 53 -21.64 -47.64 14.76
N THR A 54 -22.30 -47.58 15.93
CA THR A 54 -21.76 -48.11 17.17
C THR A 54 -21.82 -49.64 17.19
N ASN A 55 -20.65 -50.27 17.26
CA ASN A 55 -20.51 -51.72 17.41
C ASN A 55 -20.16 -52.05 18.85
N THR A 56 -20.99 -52.85 19.52
CA THR A 56 -20.75 -53.31 20.89
C THR A 56 -20.30 -54.77 20.89
N PHE A 57 -19.13 -55.03 21.47
CA PHE A 57 -18.52 -56.35 21.57
C PHE A 57 -18.45 -56.80 23.03
N PRO A 58 -19.32 -57.72 23.48
CA PRO A 58 -19.21 -58.30 24.81
C PRO A 58 -18.15 -59.41 24.81
N PHE A 59 -17.12 -59.22 25.64
CA PHE A 59 -16.08 -60.20 25.91
C PHE A 59 -16.37 -60.95 27.20
N TRP A 60 -16.52 -62.26 27.07
CA TRP A 60 -16.67 -63.20 28.17
C TRP A 60 -15.30 -63.82 28.50
N PHE A 61 -15.09 -64.12 29.78
CA PHE A 61 -13.82 -64.66 30.26
C PHE A 61 -14.06 -65.87 31.17
N LYS A 62 -13.12 -66.83 31.14
CA LYS A 62 -13.13 -67.95 32.10
C LYS A 62 -11.79 -68.14 32.80
N ARG A 63 -11.85 -68.53 34.08
CA ARG A 63 -10.69 -68.91 34.91
C ARG A 63 -10.75 -70.41 35.17
N GLY A 64 -9.96 -71.18 34.43
CA GLY A 64 -10.11 -72.65 34.44
C GLY A 64 -11.47 -73.05 33.87
N SER A 65 -12.27 -73.75 34.67
CA SER A 65 -13.64 -74.17 34.32
C SER A 65 -14.74 -73.16 34.66
N TYR A 66 -14.43 -72.07 35.36
CA TYR A 66 -15.44 -71.12 35.85
C TYR A 66 -15.60 -69.92 34.92
N LEU A 67 -16.84 -69.67 34.47
CA LEU A 67 -17.22 -68.51 33.67
C LEU A 67 -17.47 -67.28 34.55
N VAL A 68 -16.93 -66.13 34.15
CA VAL A 68 -17.25 -64.83 34.77
C VAL A 68 -18.69 -64.46 34.43
N GLU A 69 -19.47 -64.05 35.43
CA GLU A 69 -20.93 -63.88 35.28
C GLU A 69 -21.36 -62.70 34.40
N SER A 70 -20.48 -61.71 34.21
CA SER A 70 -20.74 -60.55 33.34
C SER A 70 -19.66 -60.39 32.28
N ALA A 71 -20.09 -60.02 31.08
CA ALA A 71 -19.19 -59.64 30.00
C ALA A 71 -18.58 -58.26 30.25
N GLN A 72 -17.35 -58.05 29.77
CA GLN A 72 -16.78 -56.72 29.57
C GLN A 72 -17.11 -56.26 28.16
N THR A 73 -17.78 -55.12 28.01
CA THR A 73 -18.16 -54.59 26.71
C THR A 73 -17.13 -53.59 26.20
N ILE A 74 -16.77 -53.71 24.92
CA ILE A 74 -16.08 -52.64 24.19
C ILE A 74 -17.03 -52.07 23.15
N GLU A 75 -17.07 -50.76 23.05
CA GLU A 75 -17.75 -50.06 21.98
C GLU A 75 -16.72 -49.49 21.01
N VAL A 76 -16.96 -49.70 19.71
CA VAL A 76 -16.21 -49.10 18.61
C VAL A 76 -17.20 -48.47 17.65
N LEU A 77 -17.08 -47.18 17.42
CA LEU A 77 -17.81 -46.47 16.38
C LEU A 77 -17.06 -46.62 15.05
N LEU A 78 -17.67 -47.30 14.09
CA LEU A 78 -17.25 -47.21 12.69
C LEU A 78 -17.93 -46.00 12.08
N ASP A 79 -17.11 -45.10 11.55
CA ASP A 79 -17.56 -43.97 10.75
C ASP A 79 -16.77 -43.95 9.44
N THR A 80 -17.43 -44.36 8.35
CA THR A 80 -16.85 -44.32 7.00
C THR A 80 -17.31 -43.09 6.21
N ALA A 81 -18.22 -42.30 6.77
CA ALA A 81 -18.75 -41.11 6.13
C ALA A 81 -17.75 -39.95 6.27
N ALA A 82 -17.61 -39.16 5.20
CA ALA A 82 -16.83 -37.93 5.29
C ALA A 82 -17.65 -36.83 5.97
N PRO A 83 -17.02 -35.95 6.78
CA PRO A 83 -17.68 -34.77 7.30
C PRO A 83 -18.15 -33.86 6.15
N SER A 84 -19.17 -33.05 6.42
CA SER A 84 -19.57 -32.01 5.47
C SER A 84 -18.44 -30.98 5.28
N PRO A 85 -18.33 -30.33 4.11
CA PRO A 85 -17.28 -29.34 3.90
C PRO A 85 -17.48 -28.10 4.78
N PRO A 86 -16.39 -27.42 5.17
CA PRO A 86 -16.43 -26.10 5.79
C PRO A 86 -17.23 -25.06 4.99
N SER A 87 -17.70 -24.01 5.65
CA SER A 87 -18.49 -22.94 5.02
C SER A 87 -18.02 -21.52 5.41
N SER A 88 -18.50 -20.51 4.67
CA SER A 88 -18.30 -19.08 4.95
C SER A 88 -16.84 -18.61 4.96
N ILE A 89 -16.06 -18.96 3.95
CA ILE A 89 -14.68 -18.46 3.81
C ILE A 89 -14.71 -17.01 3.35
N LEU A 90 -14.63 -16.08 4.30
CA LEU A 90 -14.44 -14.66 3.99
C LEU A 90 -12.98 -14.43 3.55
N GLY A 91 -12.79 -14.36 2.23
CA GLY A 91 -11.56 -13.86 1.61
C GLY A 91 -11.45 -12.35 1.79
N GLY A 92 -10.95 -11.92 2.94
CA GLY A 92 -10.73 -10.52 3.28
C GLY A 92 -9.44 -9.95 2.68
N VAL A 93 -9.51 -8.66 2.33
CA VAL A 93 -8.57 -7.84 1.56
C VAL A 93 -7.11 -7.89 2.05
N SER A 94 -6.20 -7.85 1.07
CA SER A 94 -4.74 -7.94 1.18
C SER A 94 -4.14 -7.23 2.42
N MET A 95 -3.49 -8.01 3.27
CA MET A 95 -2.46 -7.52 4.18
C MET A 95 -1.13 -7.69 3.48
N GLY A 96 -0.41 -6.60 3.24
CA GLY A 96 0.77 -6.65 2.39
C GLY A 96 2.01 -7.24 3.06
N SER A 97 2.02 -8.57 3.08
CA SER A 97 3.09 -9.42 3.58
C SER A 97 3.34 -10.54 2.58
N LEU A 98 4.61 -10.88 2.39
CA LEU A 98 5.04 -12.01 1.56
C LEU A 98 5.19 -13.31 2.36
N VAL A 99 4.92 -13.28 3.66
CA VAL A 99 5.16 -14.40 4.59
C VAL A 99 3.92 -14.88 5.33
N ARG A 100 2.76 -14.27 5.09
CA ARG A 100 1.48 -14.71 5.67
C ARG A 100 0.28 -14.50 4.74
N SER A 101 -0.78 -15.28 4.96
CA SER A 101 -2.10 -15.04 4.34
C SER A 101 -2.89 -13.95 5.08
N PRO A 102 -4.02 -13.47 4.52
CA PRO A 102 -5.08 -12.85 5.31
C PRO A 102 -5.56 -13.77 6.44
N SER A 103 -6.17 -13.21 7.47
CA SER A 103 -6.91 -14.00 8.48
C SER A 103 -8.06 -14.75 7.82
N ILE A 104 -8.16 -16.05 8.07
CA ILE A 104 -9.14 -16.91 7.41
C ILE A 104 -10.25 -17.25 8.39
N GLN A 105 -11.42 -16.62 8.20
CA GLN A 105 -12.64 -16.92 8.97
C GLN A 105 -13.47 -17.97 8.24
N TYR A 106 -13.97 -18.96 8.98
CA TYR A 106 -14.84 -20.02 8.47
C TYR A 106 -15.59 -20.73 9.59
N SER A 107 -16.66 -21.43 9.23
CA SER A 107 -17.32 -22.42 10.08
C SER A 107 -16.83 -23.81 9.70
N SER A 108 -16.46 -24.62 10.69
CA SER A 108 -16.14 -26.03 10.50
C SER A 108 -17.29 -26.78 9.82
N GLY A 109 -16.95 -27.87 9.13
CA GLY A 109 -17.93 -28.86 8.75
C GLY A 109 -18.66 -29.45 9.95
N THR A 110 -19.66 -30.26 9.66
CA THR A 110 -20.38 -31.08 10.64
C THR A 110 -20.28 -32.53 10.24
N ASP A 111 -20.18 -33.39 11.24
CA ASP A 111 -20.33 -34.83 11.10
C ASP A 111 -21.27 -35.33 12.21
N ALA A 112 -22.18 -36.24 11.84
CA ALA A 112 -23.24 -36.69 12.74
C ALA A 112 -22.85 -37.90 13.59
N GLN A 113 -21.83 -38.66 13.19
CA GLN A 113 -21.42 -39.90 13.84
C GLN A 113 -20.23 -39.66 14.76
N SER A 114 -19.09 -39.31 14.19
CA SER A 114 -17.86 -39.06 14.93
C SER A 114 -17.61 -37.58 15.21
N GLY A 115 -18.30 -36.65 14.54
CA GLY A 115 -18.05 -35.22 14.71
C GLY A 115 -16.70 -34.77 14.16
N VAL A 116 -16.47 -33.46 14.10
CA VAL A 116 -15.26 -32.90 13.48
C VAL A 116 -14.11 -32.80 14.49
N LEU A 117 -12.96 -33.37 14.14
CA LEU A 117 -11.73 -33.29 14.94
C LEU A 117 -11.00 -31.97 14.71
N LYS A 118 -10.82 -31.59 13.44
CA LYS A 118 -10.01 -30.44 13.07
C LYS A 118 -10.30 -29.96 11.65
N ASN A 119 -9.74 -28.81 11.30
CA ASN A 119 -9.75 -28.30 9.94
C ASN A 119 -8.33 -28.17 9.42
N GLN A 120 -8.16 -28.33 8.11
CA GLN A 120 -6.89 -28.18 7.43
C GLN A 120 -7.00 -27.16 6.32
N VAL A 121 -5.94 -26.38 6.14
CA VAL A 121 -5.80 -25.40 5.06
C VAL A 121 -4.58 -25.70 4.20
N ARG A 122 -4.63 -25.31 2.93
CA ARG A 122 -3.46 -25.21 2.05
C ARG A 122 -3.50 -23.91 1.25
N VAL A 123 -2.34 -23.45 0.77
CA VAL A 123 -2.21 -22.23 -0.03
C VAL A 123 -1.68 -22.58 -1.41
N LEU A 124 -2.38 -22.10 -2.43
CA LEU A 124 -2.04 -22.32 -3.84
C LEU A 124 -1.78 -20.97 -4.53
N LYS A 125 -0.85 -20.96 -5.49
CA LYS A 125 -0.71 -19.87 -6.45
C LYS A 125 -1.75 -20.03 -7.56
N VAL A 126 -2.47 -18.97 -7.88
CA VAL A 126 -3.62 -19.04 -8.81
C VAL A 126 -3.18 -19.27 -10.26
N SER A 127 -2.03 -18.72 -10.66
CA SER A 127 -1.56 -18.77 -12.05
C SER A 127 -1.27 -20.16 -12.58
N ASP A 128 -0.78 -21.06 -11.71
CA ASP A 128 -0.25 -22.38 -12.08
C ASP A 128 -0.64 -23.49 -11.09
N SER A 129 -1.46 -23.19 -10.08
CA SER A 129 -1.85 -24.11 -9.01
C SER A 129 -0.67 -24.65 -8.20
N ALA A 130 0.47 -23.96 -8.18
CA ALA A 130 1.62 -24.36 -7.37
C ALA A 130 1.25 -24.36 -5.87
N VAL A 131 1.60 -25.43 -5.16
CA VAL A 131 1.40 -25.55 -3.72
C VAL A 131 2.46 -24.74 -2.99
N ILE A 132 2.05 -23.62 -2.40
CA ILE A 132 2.93 -22.78 -1.56
C ILE A 132 3.02 -23.33 -0.15
N ARG A 133 1.90 -23.85 0.34
CA ARG A 133 1.80 -24.51 1.65
C ARG A 133 0.86 -25.67 1.50
N ASP A 134 1.32 -26.88 1.81
CA ASP A 134 0.47 -28.06 1.81
C ASP A 134 -0.41 -28.13 3.07
N TRP A 135 -1.37 -29.07 3.07
CA TRP A 135 -2.40 -29.22 4.11
C TRP A 135 -1.82 -29.21 5.52
N THR A 136 -2.25 -28.22 6.31
CA THR A 136 -1.92 -28.11 7.74
C THR A 136 -3.12 -27.75 8.56
N ASP A 137 -3.12 -28.24 9.80
CA ASP A 137 -4.15 -27.94 10.79
C ASP A 137 -4.25 -26.43 11.03
N HIS A 138 -5.47 -25.93 11.16
CA HIS A 138 -5.75 -24.49 11.25
C HIS A 138 -7.00 -24.21 12.06
N GLU A 139 -6.97 -23.09 12.78
CA GLU A 139 -8.08 -22.59 13.59
C GLU A 139 -8.71 -21.34 12.95
N PRO A 140 -10.03 -21.16 13.02
CA PRO A 140 -10.70 -20.00 12.45
C PRO A 140 -10.15 -18.66 12.97
N GLY A 141 -9.91 -17.73 12.06
CA GLY A 141 -9.52 -16.35 12.35
C GLY A 141 -8.02 -16.06 12.37
N GLU A 142 -7.19 -17.11 12.38
CA GLU A 142 -5.76 -16.95 12.29
C GLU A 142 -5.28 -16.80 10.83
N PRO A 143 -4.16 -16.09 10.60
CA PRO A 143 -3.46 -16.11 9.32
C PRO A 143 -2.54 -17.34 9.23
N ILE A 144 -2.34 -17.84 8.01
CA ILE A 144 -1.34 -18.86 7.71
C ILE A 144 0.03 -18.18 7.64
N LEU A 145 0.98 -18.60 8.46
CA LEU A 145 2.31 -18.02 8.58
C LEU A 145 3.39 -18.85 7.85
N GLY A 146 4.57 -18.26 7.65
CA GLY A 146 5.75 -18.94 7.11
C GLY A 146 5.69 -19.18 5.61
N LEU A 147 4.92 -18.38 4.88
CA LEU A 147 4.78 -18.50 3.42
C LEU A 147 5.98 -17.88 2.70
N SER A 148 6.19 -18.30 1.45
CA SER A 148 7.14 -17.68 0.54
C SER A 148 6.37 -17.22 -0.70
N LEU A 149 5.81 -16.02 -0.62
CA LEU A 149 4.96 -15.44 -1.66
C LEU A 149 5.78 -14.51 -2.56
N VAL A 150 5.43 -14.52 -3.84
CA VAL A 150 5.89 -13.55 -4.84
C VAL A 150 4.94 -12.34 -4.83
N ALA A 151 5.50 -11.13 -4.80
CA ALA A 151 4.73 -9.89 -4.80
C ALA A 151 3.88 -9.73 -6.07
N LEU A 152 2.70 -9.14 -5.91
CA LEU A 152 1.73 -8.87 -6.98
C LEU A 152 1.15 -10.13 -7.66
N GLU A 153 1.42 -11.32 -7.12
CA GLU A 153 0.82 -12.57 -7.57
C GLU A 153 -0.45 -12.89 -6.77
N SER A 154 -1.36 -13.63 -7.42
CA SER A 154 -2.63 -14.06 -6.83
C SER A 154 -2.50 -15.43 -6.18
N TYR A 155 -3.09 -15.58 -5.00
CA TYR A 155 -3.11 -16.81 -4.20
C TYR A 155 -4.53 -17.12 -3.71
N ARG A 156 -4.76 -18.38 -3.36
CA ARG A 156 -6.03 -18.85 -2.78
C ARG A 156 -5.79 -19.85 -1.65
N VAL A 157 -6.71 -19.89 -0.68
CA VAL A 157 -6.73 -20.88 0.40
C VAL A 157 -7.76 -21.92 0.02
N GLU A 158 -7.37 -23.19 0.16
CA GLU A 158 -8.34 -24.27 0.21
C GLU A 158 -8.42 -24.82 1.62
N LEU A 159 -9.63 -25.20 2.03
CA LEU A 159 -9.96 -25.61 3.38
C LEU A 159 -10.79 -26.89 3.34
N ARG A 160 -10.53 -27.83 4.26
CA ARG A 160 -11.30 -29.06 4.45
C ARG A 160 -11.40 -29.43 5.93
N SER A 161 -12.41 -30.20 6.32
CA SER A 161 -12.56 -30.76 7.66
C SER A 161 -12.05 -32.20 7.72
N VAL A 162 -11.60 -32.60 8.92
CA VAL A 162 -11.23 -33.97 9.28
C VAL A 162 -12.08 -34.37 10.47
N ASP A 163 -12.77 -35.51 10.38
CA ASP A 163 -13.57 -36.04 11.49
C ASP A 163 -12.72 -36.79 12.53
N MET A 164 -13.36 -37.27 13.61
CA MET A 164 -12.64 -38.04 14.64
C MET A 164 -12.23 -39.45 14.19
N ALA A 165 -12.79 -39.98 13.10
CA ALA A 165 -12.41 -41.25 12.50
C ALA A 165 -11.29 -41.12 11.45
N GLY A 166 -10.91 -39.90 11.07
CA GLY A 166 -9.87 -39.57 10.10
C GLY A 166 -10.35 -39.39 8.66
N ASN A 167 -11.67 -39.35 8.39
CA ASN A 167 -12.19 -39.08 7.05
C ASN A 167 -12.08 -37.59 6.71
N LEU A 168 -11.91 -37.31 5.42
CA LEU A 168 -11.68 -35.97 4.89
C LEU A 168 -12.92 -35.48 4.14
N SER A 169 -13.39 -34.27 4.43
CA SER A 169 -14.41 -33.63 3.61
C SER A 169 -13.86 -33.29 2.21
N SER A 170 -14.76 -32.97 1.28
CA SER A 170 -14.37 -32.19 0.10
C SER A 170 -13.82 -30.82 0.54
N SER A 171 -12.95 -30.24 -0.29
CA SER A 171 -12.38 -28.92 -0.02
C SER A 171 -13.21 -27.80 -0.62
N VAL A 172 -13.23 -26.66 0.05
CA VAL A 172 -13.79 -25.39 -0.43
C VAL A 172 -12.68 -24.35 -0.57
N SER A 173 -12.85 -23.39 -1.47
CA SER A 173 -11.85 -22.35 -1.75
C SER A 173 -12.29 -20.98 -1.26
N SER A 174 -11.33 -20.17 -0.82
CA SER A 174 -11.52 -18.73 -0.61
C SER A 174 -11.69 -17.98 -1.94
N SER A 175 -12.11 -16.72 -1.86
CA SER A 175 -11.78 -15.74 -2.89
C SER A 175 -10.27 -15.61 -3.03
N ASP A 176 -9.80 -15.30 -4.24
CA ASP A 176 -8.37 -15.08 -4.49
C ASP A 176 -7.91 -13.74 -3.87
N TRP A 177 -6.68 -13.67 -3.37
CA TRP A 177 -6.05 -12.42 -2.92
C TRP A 177 -4.71 -12.19 -3.60
N ILE A 178 -4.34 -10.93 -3.77
CA ILE A 178 -3.03 -10.54 -4.28
C ILE A 178 -2.08 -10.34 -3.11
N ALA A 179 -0.92 -10.99 -3.15
CA ALA A 179 0.17 -10.74 -2.20
C ALA A 179 0.69 -9.30 -2.42
N GLY A 180 0.25 -8.37 -1.57
CA GLY A 180 0.57 -6.95 -1.68
C GLY A 180 1.80 -6.53 -0.88
N ARG A 181 2.21 -5.27 -1.05
CA ARG A 181 2.89 -4.49 -0.02
C ARG A 181 1.86 -3.62 0.70
N ALA A 182 1.89 -3.57 2.02
CA ALA A 182 0.81 -2.96 2.79
C ALA A 182 0.85 -1.43 2.57
N GLN A 183 -0.31 -0.78 2.52
CA GLN A 183 -0.36 0.68 2.58
C GLN A 183 0.34 1.13 3.88
N GLY A 184 1.27 2.08 3.77
CA GLY A 184 2.03 2.61 4.91
C GLY A 184 3.27 1.80 5.34
N ILE A 185 3.62 0.70 4.64
CA ILE A 185 4.93 0.05 4.80
C ILE A 185 5.85 0.52 3.66
N HIS A 186 7.12 0.73 3.99
CA HIS A 186 8.18 1.12 3.05
C HIS A 186 8.24 0.17 1.85
N ASP A 187 8.19 0.71 0.63
CA ASP A 187 8.33 -0.06 -0.61
C ASP A 187 9.80 -0.46 -0.81
N VAL A 188 10.23 -1.54 -0.17
CA VAL A 188 11.64 -1.96 -0.18
C VAL A 188 12.19 -2.36 -1.55
N ASP A 189 11.35 -2.64 -2.56
CA ASP A 189 11.85 -2.91 -3.91
C ASP A 189 11.98 -1.63 -4.76
N PHE A 190 11.53 -0.48 -4.24
CA PHE A 190 11.76 0.79 -4.89
C PHE A 190 13.24 1.17 -4.77
N ALA A 191 13.94 1.29 -5.89
CA ALA A 191 15.35 1.63 -5.95
C ALA A 191 16.21 0.76 -5.01
N ASN A 192 16.96 1.36 -4.08
CA ASN A 192 17.80 0.65 -3.12
C ASN A 192 17.11 0.60 -1.75
N GLY A 193 16.41 -0.50 -1.47
CA GLY A 193 15.75 -0.70 -0.18
C GLY A 193 14.69 0.36 0.11
N GLY A 194 13.96 0.80 -0.91
CA GLY A 194 12.90 1.81 -0.82
C GLY A 194 13.36 3.26 -0.86
N VAL A 195 14.64 3.51 -1.14
CA VAL A 195 15.19 4.85 -1.25
C VAL A 195 15.95 4.98 -2.56
N TYR A 196 15.54 5.94 -3.39
CA TYR A 196 16.38 6.44 -4.45
C TYR A 196 17.29 7.54 -3.89
N SER A 197 18.60 7.36 -4.01
CA SER A 197 19.59 8.37 -3.67
C SER A 197 20.57 8.53 -4.82
N THR A 198 21.01 9.76 -5.05
CA THR A 198 22.07 10.05 -6.01
C THR A 198 23.36 10.24 -5.25
N SER A 199 24.44 9.64 -5.72
CA SER A 199 25.79 9.80 -5.15
C SER A 199 26.61 10.71 -6.05
N GLY A 200 27.51 11.48 -5.43
CA GLY A 200 28.46 12.39 -6.08
C GLY A 200 29.22 13.20 -5.02
N ASN A 201 30.19 14.01 -5.44
CA ASN A 201 30.95 14.91 -4.55
C ASN A 201 30.15 16.17 -4.18
N TYR A 202 28.88 15.97 -3.83
CA TYR A 202 27.93 17.03 -3.53
C TYR A 202 27.95 17.34 -2.03
N VAL A 203 27.91 18.62 -1.68
CA VAL A 203 27.80 19.09 -0.29
C VAL A 203 26.35 19.07 0.19
N SER A 204 25.37 19.22 -0.71
CA SER A 204 23.94 19.05 -0.40
C SER A 204 23.11 18.79 -1.67
N ASN A 205 22.14 17.88 -1.60
CA ASN A 205 21.10 17.68 -2.63
C ASN A 205 19.74 17.88 -1.98
N GLU A 206 18.90 18.75 -2.54
CA GLU A 206 17.55 19.01 -2.03
C GLU A 206 16.53 18.75 -3.14
N ALA A 207 15.68 17.73 -2.98
CA ALA A 207 14.52 17.55 -3.83
C ALA A 207 13.45 18.57 -3.45
N LYS A 208 12.92 19.30 -4.43
CA LYS A 208 11.94 20.38 -4.22
C LYS A 208 10.55 20.03 -4.76
N LYS A 209 10.49 19.35 -5.91
CA LYS A 209 9.21 18.93 -6.51
C LYS A 209 9.33 17.52 -7.07
N ILE A 210 8.28 16.75 -6.87
CA ILE A 210 8.07 15.41 -7.42
C ILE A 210 6.72 15.37 -8.12
N ILE A 211 6.66 14.76 -9.31
CA ILE A 211 5.42 14.50 -10.04
C ILE A 211 5.44 13.12 -10.67
N PHE A 212 4.26 12.60 -10.98
CA PHE A 212 4.10 11.41 -11.82
C PHE A 212 3.99 11.81 -13.29
N ALA A 213 4.79 11.14 -14.12
CA ALA A 213 4.73 11.18 -15.56
C ALA A 213 3.90 9.99 -16.10
N PRO A 214 3.48 10.02 -17.38
CA PRO A 214 2.82 8.87 -18.00
C PRO A 214 3.56 7.56 -17.79
N ASN A 215 2.81 6.45 -17.75
CA ASN A 215 3.31 5.11 -17.43
C ASN A 215 3.92 4.99 -16.01
N GLN A 216 3.42 5.79 -15.06
CA GLN A 216 3.84 5.78 -13.64
C GLN A 216 5.34 6.09 -13.44
N LYS A 217 5.99 6.70 -14.44
CA LYS A 217 7.35 7.22 -14.27
C LYS A 217 7.32 8.38 -13.28
N ILE A 218 8.43 8.63 -12.60
CA ILE A 218 8.52 9.65 -11.56
C ILE A 218 9.52 10.70 -12.04
N LEU A 219 9.14 11.97 -11.98
CA LEU A 219 10.04 13.09 -12.23
C LEU A 219 10.32 13.82 -10.93
N VAL A 220 11.59 14.15 -10.71
CA VAL A 220 12.05 14.88 -9.52
C VAL A 220 12.96 16.01 -9.95
N THR A 221 12.72 17.21 -9.42
CA THR A 221 13.61 18.36 -9.58
C THR A 221 13.99 18.96 -8.24
N GLY A 222 15.07 19.73 -8.23
CA GLY A 222 15.51 20.47 -7.07
C GLY A 222 16.83 21.15 -7.31
N LEU A 223 17.70 21.15 -6.30
CA LEU A 223 19.05 21.70 -6.39
C LEU A 223 20.10 20.67 -5.98
N ILE A 224 21.26 20.74 -6.63
CA ILE A 224 22.49 20.01 -6.33
C ILE A 224 23.56 21.04 -6.02
N ARG A 225 24.29 20.93 -4.90
CA ARG A 225 25.45 21.77 -4.61
C ARG A 225 26.73 20.95 -4.67
N ASP A 226 27.63 21.29 -5.58
CA ASP A 226 28.98 20.73 -5.67
C ASP A 226 29.97 21.43 -4.69
N LEU A 227 31.07 20.75 -4.35
CA LEU A 227 32.10 21.31 -3.47
C LEU A 227 32.80 22.52 -4.11
N GLY A 228 32.48 23.73 -3.62
CA GLY A 228 33.09 24.98 -4.06
C GLY A 228 32.36 25.68 -5.21
N GLU A 229 31.24 25.14 -5.65
CA GLU A 229 30.31 25.75 -6.61
C GLU A 229 28.99 26.08 -5.90
N TRP A 230 28.19 26.97 -6.47
CA TRP A 230 26.83 27.14 -5.96
C TRP A 230 25.87 26.15 -6.63
N GLY A 231 24.59 26.18 -6.24
CA GLY A 231 23.68 25.09 -6.57
C GLY A 231 23.22 25.10 -8.02
N ASP A 232 23.18 23.93 -8.67
CA ASP A 232 22.61 23.69 -10.00
C ASP A 232 21.24 23.01 -9.90
N ILE A 233 20.41 23.17 -10.93
CA ILE A 233 19.19 22.40 -11.06
C ILE A 233 19.48 20.98 -11.55
N PHE A 234 18.80 20.02 -10.93
CA PHE A 234 18.69 18.67 -11.49
C PHE A 234 17.27 18.36 -11.95
N LEU A 235 17.14 17.52 -12.96
CA LEU A 235 15.89 16.87 -13.33
C LEU A 235 16.15 15.37 -13.51
N HIS A 236 15.61 14.56 -12.59
CA HIS A 236 15.69 13.11 -12.64
C HIS A 236 14.38 12.51 -13.15
N ARG A 237 14.49 11.45 -13.95
CA ARG A 237 13.38 10.55 -14.25
C ARG A 237 13.67 9.13 -13.78
N LEU A 238 12.74 8.59 -13.01
CA LEU A 238 12.77 7.22 -12.53
C LEU A 238 11.64 6.41 -13.17
N LEU A 239 11.89 5.12 -13.33
CA LEU A 239 10.86 4.11 -13.58
C LEU A 239 9.98 3.93 -12.32
N PRO A 240 8.81 3.28 -12.44
CA PRO A 240 7.93 3.06 -11.28
C PRO A 240 8.60 2.30 -10.12
N ASN A 241 9.60 1.48 -10.42
CA ASN A 241 10.41 0.75 -9.45
C ASN A 241 11.60 1.56 -8.89
N GLY A 242 11.69 2.86 -9.16
CA GLY A 242 12.75 3.74 -8.65
C GLY A 242 14.11 3.64 -9.36
N VAL A 243 14.25 2.78 -10.37
CA VAL A 243 15.46 2.71 -11.19
C VAL A 243 15.51 3.93 -12.13
N PRO A 244 16.66 4.61 -12.32
CA PRO A 244 16.80 5.67 -13.30
C PRO A 244 16.38 5.24 -14.72
N ASP A 245 15.56 6.06 -15.37
CA ASP A 245 15.13 5.81 -16.73
C ASP A 245 16.23 6.21 -17.73
N SER A 246 16.99 5.23 -18.22
CA SER A 246 18.10 5.46 -19.16
C SER A 246 17.69 6.09 -20.49
N SER A 247 16.39 6.13 -20.82
CA SER A 247 15.86 6.85 -22.00
C SER A 247 15.69 8.35 -21.78
N PHE A 248 16.02 8.86 -20.59
CA PHE A 248 15.88 10.26 -20.22
C PHE A 248 17.23 10.91 -19.95
N GLY A 249 17.55 11.95 -20.72
CA GLY A 249 18.81 12.67 -20.57
C GLY A 249 20.02 11.72 -20.58
N THR A 250 20.93 11.88 -19.62
CA THR A 250 22.05 10.96 -19.40
C THR A 250 21.78 10.14 -18.14
N ASN A 251 21.62 8.82 -18.29
CA ASN A 251 21.37 7.88 -17.19
C ASN A 251 20.18 8.28 -16.29
N GLY A 252 19.09 8.79 -16.89
CA GLY A 252 17.90 9.20 -16.14
C GLY A 252 18.01 10.58 -15.48
N LYS A 253 19.00 11.39 -15.87
CA LYS A 253 19.28 12.71 -15.28
C LYS A 253 19.56 13.75 -16.34
N ILE A 254 19.15 14.98 -16.06
CA ILE A 254 19.64 16.22 -16.67
C ILE A 254 20.16 17.09 -15.53
N VAL A 255 21.31 17.74 -15.75
CA VAL A 255 21.80 18.85 -14.92
C VAL A 255 21.71 20.10 -15.77
N ILE A 256 21.21 21.18 -15.19
CA ILE A 256 21.06 22.47 -15.84
C ILE A 256 21.84 23.45 -14.99
N ASP A 257 22.80 24.10 -15.63
CA ASP A 257 23.62 25.17 -15.07
C ASP A 257 23.24 26.44 -15.85
N LEU A 258 22.52 27.35 -15.19
CA LEU A 258 22.07 28.61 -15.79
C LEU A 258 23.00 29.76 -15.40
N THR A 259 23.47 29.78 -14.16
CA THR A 259 24.32 30.83 -13.58
C THR A 259 24.96 30.30 -12.28
N PRO A 260 25.80 31.06 -11.52
CA PRO A 260 26.49 30.50 -10.36
C PRO A 260 25.59 29.79 -9.35
N PHE A 261 24.32 30.21 -9.16
CA PHE A 261 23.30 29.51 -8.37
C PHE A 261 21.93 29.55 -9.06
N ASP A 262 21.29 28.39 -9.22
CA ASP A 262 19.93 28.21 -9.70
C ASP A 262 19.22 27.03 -9.01
N PHE A 263 17.88 27.08 -8.99
CA PHE A 263 17.08 26.02 -8.37
C PHE A 263 15.70 25.91 -9.01
N GLY A 264 15.21 24.67 -9.12
CA GLY A 264 13.88 24.36 -9.65
C GLY A 264 12.87 24.22 -8.53
N THR A 265 11.74 24.92 -8.62
CA THR A 265 10.64 24.86 -7.64
C THR A 265 9.35 24.29 -8.21
N GLY A 266 9.20 24.28 -9.53
CA GLY A 266 8.01 23.74 -10.18
C GLY A 266 8.34 22.75 -11.29
N LEU A 267 7.46 21.75 -11.45
CA LEU A 267 7.60 20.72 -12.45
C LEU A 267 6.21 20.28 -12.93
N PHE A 268 5.99 20.32 -14.24
CA PHE A 268 4.72 19.94 -14.88
C PHE A 268 4.95 19.15 -16.16
N ILE A 269 3.91 18.46 -16.60
CA ILE A 269 3.86 17.81 -17.91
C ILE A 269 2.68 18.37 -18.66
N ASP A 270 2.92 18.87 -19.87
CA ASP A 270 1.85 19.37 -20.72
C ASP A 270 1.13 18.25 -21.48
N SER A 271 0.06 18.60 -22.21
CA SER A 271 -0.75 17.66 -22.98
C SER A 271 0.01 16.94 -24.11
N MET A 272 1.21 17.41 -24.46
CA MET A 272 2.10 16.79 -25.45
C MET A 272 3.21 15.93 -24.79
N ASN A 273 3.10 15.64 -23.50
CA ASN A 273 4.11 14.93 -22.70
C ASN A 273 5.48 15.63 -22.64
N ARG A 274 5.50 16.96 -22.81
CA ARG A 274 6.70 17.77 -22.61
C ARG A 274 6.78 18.21 -21.17
N ILE A 275 7.99 18.37 -20.66
CA ILE A 275 8.25 18.68 -19.26
C ILE A 275 8.51 20.17 -19.14
N ILE A 276 7.78 20.83 -18.25
CA ILE A 276 7.97 22.24 -17.90
C ILE A 276 8.61 22.30 -16.53
N LEU A 277 9.80 22.85 -16.47
CA LEU A 277 10.52 23.17 -15.26
C LEU A 277 10.42 24.67 -15.00
N GLY A 278 10.20 25.08 -13.77
CA GLY A 278 10.25 26.48 -13.37
C GLY A 278 11.02 26.68 -12.08
N GLY A 279 11.57 27.87 -11.90
CA GLY A 279 12.45 28.18 -10.77
C GLY A 279 12.97 29.63 -10.82
N ALA A 280 14.07 29.88 -10.11
CA ALA A 280 14.81 31.15 -10.15
C ALA A 280 16.32 30.91 -10.26
N TYR A 281 17.05 31.91 -10.76
CA TYR A 281 18.51 31.88 -10.93
C TYR A 281 19.15 33.24 -10.60
N THR A 282 20.34 33.24 -9.98
CA THR A 282 20.79 34.31 -9.06
C THR A 282 21.44 35.54 -9.63
N THR A 283 21.94 35.59 -10.86
CA THR A 283 22.56 36.86 -11.33
C THR A 283 21.55 38.00 -11.40
N THR A 284 20.26 37.67 -11.41
CA THR A 284 19.13 38.62 -11.42
C THR A 284 17.94 38.12 -10.60
N GLU A 285 18.01 36.93 -10.01
CA GLU A 285 16.91 36.24 -9.33
C GLU A 285 15.59 36.34 -10.13
N ASN A 286 15.62 35.94 -11.41
CA ASN A 286 14.43 36.05 -12.25
C ASN A 286 13.66 34.73 -12.26
N PRO A 287 12.32 34.74 -12.11
CA PRO A 287 11.52 33.56 -12.44
C PRO A 287 11.78 33.13 -13.90
N PHE A 288 11.97 31.83 -14.08
CA PHE A 288 12.18 31.23 -15.39
C PHE A 288 11.28 30.02 -15.62
N LEU A 289 11.13 29.68 -16.90
CA LEU A 289 10.55 28.44 -17.40
C LEU A 289 11.52 27.78 -18.38
N TYR A 290 11.69 26.47 -18.26
CA TYR A 290 12.47 25.65 -19.18
C TYR A 290 11.62 24.47 -19.66
N ARG A 291 11.49 24.28 -20.98
CA ARG A 291 10.75 23.16 -21.57
C ARG A 291 11.69 22.10 -22.15
N PHE A 292 11.42 20.85 -21.79
CA PHE A 292 12.09 19.66 -22.33
C PHE A 292 11.07 18.77 -23.03
N THR A 293 11.52 18.05 -24.04
CA THR A 293 10.77 16.93 -24.64
C THR A 293 10.62 15.79 -23.63
N ASN A 294 9.75 14.83 -23.93
CA ASN A 294 9.63 13.60 -23.14
C ASN A 294 10.94 12.77 -23.11
N SER A 295 11.93 13.02 -23.97
CA SER A 295 13.23 12.33 -23.90
C SER A 295 14.23 13.05 -23.01
N GLY A 296 13.89 14.25 -22.54
CA GLY A 296 14.81 15.10 -21.79
C GLY A 296 15.68 16.01 -22.66
N SER A 297 15.58 15.93 -23.99
CA SER A 297 16.17 16.96 -24.86
C SER A 297 15.43 18.29 -24.71
N ILE A 298 16.15 19.41 -24.80
CA ILE A 298 15.60 20.77 -24.82
C ILE A 298 14.55 20.91 -25.95
N ASP A 299 13.39 21.49 -25.65
CA ASP A 299 12.39 21.82 -26.66
C ASP A 299 12.63 23.24 -27.20
N SER A 300 13.34 23.35 -28.32
CA SER A 300 13.67 24.63 -28.94
C SER A 300 12.46 25.43 -29.46
N SER A 301 11.24 24.88 -29.43
CA SER A 301 10.01 25.60 -29.79
C SER A 301 9.44 26.46 -28.65
N PHE A 302 10.02 26.38 -27.44
CA PHE A 302 9.63 27.19 -26.29
C PHE A 302 10.62 28.34 -26.08
N GLY A 303 10.12 29.57 -26.05
CA GLY A 303 10.98 30.73 -25.81
C GLY A 303 12.19 30.79 -26.73
N THR A 304 13.36 31.03 -26.13
CA THR A 304 14.66 30.96 -26.82
C THR A 304 15.40 29.73 -26.32
N ASN A 305 15.67 28.76 -27.20
CA ASN A 305 16.35 27.50 -26.85
C ASN A 305 15.69 26.75 -25.69
N GLY A 306 14.36 26.71 -25.65
CA GLY A 306 13.62 26.03 -24.60
C GLY A 306 13.45 26.84 -23.31
N PHE A 307 13.99 28.06 -23.24
CA PHE A 307 14.09 28.84 -22.02
C PHE A 307 13.38 30.20 -22.14
N VAL A 308 12.73 30.61 -21.06
CA VAL A 308 12.23 31.98 -20.86
C VAL A 308 12.51 32.41 -19.44
N ALA A 309 12.94 33.65 -19.25
CA ALA A 309 13.05 34.29 -17.93
C ALA A 309 12.46 35.69 -17.98
N LYS A 310 11.98 36.17 -16.83
CA LYS A 310 11.44 37.52 -16.67
C LYS A 310 11.84 38.10 -15.34
N SER A 311 12.40 39.30 -15.34
CA SER A 311 12.50 40.09 -14.11
C SER A 311 11.15 40.66 -13.72
N VAL A 312 10.76 40.39 -12.48
CA VAL A 312 9.57 40.91 -11.83
C VAL A 312 10.08 41.89 -10.77
N ALA A 313 10.12 43.19 -11.03
CA ALA A 313 10.48 44.19 -10.02
C ALA A 313 11.78 43.97 -9.19
N GLY A 314 12.89 43.55 -9.81
CA GLY A 314 14.19 43.41 -9.11
C GLY A 314 14.63 41.96 -8.94
N GLU A 315 15.25 41.65 -7.81
CA GLU A 315 15.68 40.30 -7.41
C GLU A 315 14.50 39.53 -6.80
N ASN A 316 14.19 38.32 -7.31
CA ASN A 316 13.02 37.52 -6.95
C ASN A 316 13.30 36.06 -6.59
N PHE A 317 12.68 35.61 -5.51
CA PHE A 317 12.57 34.21 -5.15
C PHE A 317 11.31 33.58 -5.72
N ALA A 318 11.44 32.78 -6.79
CA ALA A 318 10.34 31.93 -7.26
C ALA A 318 10.11 30.75 -6.31
N ARG A 319 9.04 30.79 -5.50
CA ARG A 319 8.75 29.77 -4.49
C ARG A 319 7.91 28.61 -5.01
N ALA A 320 6.93 28.91 -5.85
CA ALA A 320 6.04 27.90 -6.41
C ALA A 320 5.60 28.26 -7.82
N MET A 321 5.14 27.24 -8.54
CA MET A 321 4.57 27.36 -9.88
C MET A 321 3.31 26.49 -9.95
N THR A 322 2.28 26.97 -10.64
CA THR A 322 1.08 26.19 -10.99
C THR A 322 0.69 26.42 -12.45
N VAL A 323 -0.14 25.52 -12.98
CA VAL A 323 -0.63 25.56 -14.36
C VAL A 323 -2.12 25.89 -14.34
N ASP A 324 -2.54 26.79 -15.22
CA ASP A 324 -3.96 26.98 -15.50
C ASP A 324 -4.45 25.82 -16.38
N PRO A 325 -5.34 24.94 -15.88
CA PRO A 325 -5.78 23.78 -16.64
C PRO A 325 -6.67 24.16 -17.84
N SER A 326 -7.17 25.40 -17.90
CA SER A 326 -8.08 25.85 -18.96
C SER A 326 -7.35 26.21 -20.26
N ASP A 327 -6.16 26.79 -20.17
CA ASP A 327 -5.39 27.29 -21.33
C ASP A 327 -3.93 26.81 -21.36
N GLY A 328 -3.47 26.11 -20.30
CA GLY A 328 -2.09 25.61 -20.19
C GLY A 328 -1.06 26.70 -19.89
N SER A 329 -1.49 27.91 -19.50
CA SER A 329 -0.63 28.97 -19.01
C SER A 329 -0.04 28.62 -17.64
N TYR A 330 1.00 29.36 -17.24
CA TYR A 330 1.76 29.11 -16.02
C TYR A 330 1.71 30.32 -15.12
N TYR A 331 1.49 30.11 -13.83
CA TYR A 331 1.68 31.12 -12.79
C TYR A 331 2.93 30.78 -11.99
N ILE A 332 3.79 31.76 -11.74
CA ILE A 332 4.88 31.66 -10.76
C ILE A 332 4.60 32.65 -9.64
N VAL A 333 4.73 32.19 -8.40
CA VAL A 333 4.56 33.01 -7.20
C VAL A 333 5.83 33.01 -6.36
N GLY A 334 6.02 34.09 -5.62
CA GLY A 334 7.24 34.27 -4.85
C GLY A 334 7.26 35.58 -4.08
N ASP A 335 8.47 36.07 -3.85
CA ASP A 335 8.74 37.38 -3.27
C ASP A 335 9.97 38.02 -3.88
N ASP A 336 10.02 39.34 -3.81
CA ASP A 336 11.19 40.12 -4.17
C ASP A 336 12.10 40.40 -2.95
N TYR A 337 13.30 40.91 -3.22
CA TYR A 337 14.24 41.36 -2.18
C TYR A 337 13.70 42.54 -1.35
N GLY A 338 12.66 43.23 -1.82
CA GLY A 338 11.91 44.23 -1.08
C GLY A 338 10.85 43.64 -0.14
N ASP A 339 10.85 42.31 0.02
CA ASP A 339 9.89 41.53 0.80
C ASP A 339 8.44 41.75 0.37
N SER A 340 8.20 42.04 -0.90
CA SER A 340 6.86 42.06 -1.50
C SER A 340 6.58 40.73 -2.17
N ALA A 341 5.43 40.12 -1.89
CA ALA A 341 5.02 38.92 -2.57
C ALA A 341 4.63 39.25 -4.02
N TYR A 342 4.81 38.32 -4.95
CA TYR A 342 4.43 38.54 -6.35
C TYR A 342 3.74 37.34 -6.97
N VAL A 343 2.97 37.63 -8.02
CA VAL A 343 2.41 36.65 -8.95
C VAL A 343 2.74 37.10 -10.36
N THR A 344 3.32 36.23 -11.18
CA THR A 344 3.52 36.49 -12.62
C THR A 344 2.91 35.37 -13.45
N LYS A 345 2.42 35.72 -14.64
CA LYS A 345 1.79 34.78 -15.58
C LYS A 345 2.61 34.67 -16.87
N PHE A 346 2.77 33.45 -17.34
CA PHE A 346 3.35 33.10 -18.63
C PHE A 346 2.33 32.34 -19.47
N THR A 347 2.31 32.58 -20.76
CA THR A 347 1.53 31.82 -21.75
C THR A 347 2.01 30.37 -21.85
N VAL A 348 1.21 29.48 -22.46
CA VAL A 348 1.57 28.07 -22.75
C VAL A 348 2.86 27.90 -23.58
N ASN A 349 3.29 28.95 -24.28
CA ASN A 349 4.53 28.97 -25.05
C ASN A 349 5.70 29.64 -24.31
N GLY A 350 5.50 29.97 -23.03
CA GLY A 350 6.52 30.49 -22.13
C GLY A 350 6.70 31.99 -22.18
N ALA A 351 6.10 32.70 -23.14
CA ALA A 351 6.15 34.16 -23.17
C ALA A 351 5.37 34.76 -21.99
N VAL A 352 5.86 35.85 -21.40
CA VAL A 352 5.14 36.59 -20.35
C VAL A 352 3.77 37.04 -20.87
N ASP A 353 2.72 36.78 -20.10
CA ASP A 353 1.37 37.23 -20.42
C ASP A 353 1.19 38.67 -19.95
N ASN A 354 1.52 39.64 -20.81
CA ASN A 354 1.40 41.06 -20.49
C ASN A 354 -0.05 41.54 -20.28
N THR A 355 -1.06 40.69 -20.50
CA THR A 355 -2.46 41.00 -20.19
C THR A 355 -2.85 40.69 -18.75
N PHE A 356 -2.00 39.95 -18.03
CA PHE A 356 -2.16 39.68 -16.61
C PHE A 356 -1.68 40.87 -15.77
N ALA A 357 -2.59 41.42 -14.97
CA ALA A 357 -2.36 42.58 -14.11
C ALA A 357 -1.68 43.72 -14.87
N THR A 358 -0.50 44.19 -14.43
CA THR A 358 0.28 45.22 -15.11
C THR A 358 1.62 44.64 -15.54
N SER A 359 1.92 44.63 -16.84
CA SER A 359 3.18 44.09 -17.39
C SER A 359 3.43 42.59 -17.10
N GLY A 360 2.35 41.82 -16.89
CA GLY A 360 2.39 40.38 -16.67
C GLY A 360 2.67 39.93 -15.24
N TYR A 361 2.60 40.85 -14.27
CA TYR A 361 2.73 40.51 -12.86
C TYR A 361 1.90 41.42 -11.95
N TYR A 362 1.71 40.96 -10.72
CA TYR A 362 1.08 41.66 -9.62
C TYR A 362 2.03 41.61 -8.41
N LEU A 363 2.26 42.76 -7.77
CA LEU A 363 2.98 42.85 -6.48
C LEU A 363 1.98 43.02 -5.35
N ILE A 364 2.14 42.20 -4.33
CA ILE A 364 1.35 42.13 -3.11
C ILE A 364 2.15 42.80 -2.00
N GLY A 365 1.49 43.62 -1.18
CA GLY A 365 2.14 44.16 0.03
C GLY A 365 3.22 45.22 -0.22
N THR A 366 3.03 46.16 -1.16
CA THR A 366 3.97 47.30 -1.39
C THR A 366 4.31 48.16 -0.15
N HIS A 367 3.70 47.87 1.01
CA HIS A 367 3.89 48.55 2.30
C HIS A 367 3.99 47.57 3.49
N VAL A 368 4.13 46.26 3.26
CA VAL A 368 4.07 45.18 4.28
C VAL A 368 4.95 44.00 3.83
N TYR A 369 5.79 43.43 4.71
CA TYR A 369 6.54 42.22 4.35
C TYR A 369 5.55 41.09 4.02
N ALA A 370 5.67 40.49 2.84
CA ALA A 370 4.76 39.50 2.29
C ALA A 370 5.53 38.43 1.50
N TYR A 371 5.19 37.17 1.71
CA TYR A 371 5.78 36.05 0.98
C TYR A 371 4.68 35.15 0.40
N ALA A 372 4.65 34.97 -0.92
CA ALA A 372 3.78 33.99 -1.57
C ALA A 372 4.49 32.63 -1.63
N LEU A 373 3.96 31.65 -0.90
CA LEU A 373 4.63 30.37 -0.65
C LEU A 373 4.18 29.27 -1.60
N ASP A 374 2.89 29.25 -1.95
CA ASP A 374 2.30 28.27 -2.85
C ASP A 374 1.08 28.84 -3.57
N ALA A 375 0.67 28.24 -4.69
CA ALA A 375 -0.49 28.67 -5.45
C ALA A 375 -1.14 27.53 -6.23
N GLU A 376 -2.47 27.59 -6.36
CA GLU A 376 -3.24 26.66 -7.18
C GLU A 376 -4.40 27.36 -7.90
N VAL A 377 -4.76 26.84 -9.07
CA VAL A 377 -5.90 27.33 -9.86
C VAL A 377 -7.15 26.49 -9.53
N ASP A 378 -8.23 27.15 -9.13
CA ASP A 378 -9.50 26.49 -8.85
C ASP A 378 -10.27 26.09 -10.12
N LEU A 379 -11.36 25.35 -9.96
CA LEU A 379 -12.21 24.88 -11.08
C LEU A 379 -12.89 26.00 -11.88
N ASN A 380 -12.90 27.23 -11.36
CA ASN A 380 -13.46 28.41 -12.02
C ASN A 380 -12.37 29.28 -12.69
N GLY A 381 -11.12 28.82 -12.71
CA GLY A 381 -9.99 29.57 -13.26
C GLY A 381 -9.56 30.75 -12.38
N LYS A 382 -9.87 30.73 -11.07
CA LYS A 382 -9.33 31.69 -10.10
C LYS A 382 -8.04 31.13 -9.52
N LEU A 383 -7.03 31.99 -9.43
CA LEU A 383 -5.78 31.62 -8.77
C LEU A 383 -5.92 31.89 -7.27
N VAL A 384 -5.66 30.88 -6.45
CA VAL A 384 -5.54 31.00 -4.99
C VAL A 384 -4.07 30.93 -4.63
N VAL A 385 -3.59 31.93 -3.91
CA VAL A 385 -2.19 32.04 -3.46
C VAL A 385 -2.19 32.00 -1.95
N VAL A 386 -1.34 31.16 -1.36
CA VAL A 386 -1.14 31.10 0.08
C VAL A 386 0.21 31.68 0.44
N GLY A 387 0.28 32.33 1.59
CA GLY A 387 1.52 32.94 2.03
C GLY A 387 1.49 33.40 3.47
N ARG A 388 2.41 34.31 3.77
CA ARG A 388 2.48 34.98 5.07
C ARG A 388 2.76 36.45 4.88
N VAL A 389 2.18 37.25 5.77
CA VAL A 389 2.37 38.70 5.82
C VAL A 389 2.74 39.13 7.22
N LYS A 390 3.51 40.20 7.33
CA LYS A 390 3.87 40.83 8.60
C LYS A 390 3.02 42.08 8.82
N PRO A 391 1.84 42.00 9.46
CA PRO A 391 1.02 43.18 9.72
C PRO A 391 1.85 44.24 10.47
N GLY A 392 1.85 45.48 9.96
CA GLY A 392 2.81 46.52 10.38
C GLY A 392 2.96 46.67 11.89
N GLY A 393 4.18 46.49 12.39
CA GLY A 393 4.55 46.52 13.81
C GLY A 393 6.00 46.05 14.03
N SER A 394 6.59 46.39 15.18
CA SER A 394 8.00 46.07 15.50
C SER A 394 8.25 44.64 16.03
N GLY A 395 7.24 43.75 15.98
CA GLY A 395 7.36 42.34 16.38
C GLY A 395 7.70 41.41 15.22
N ASP A 396 7.94 40.13 15.49
CA ASP A 396 8.18 39.07 14.48
C ASP A 396 6.91 38.27 14.15
N ASP A 397 5.74 38.87 14.36
CA ASP A 397 4.46 38.20 14.18
C ASP A 397 4.10 38.15 12.69
N TRP A 398 4.15 36.94 12.12
CA TRP A 398 3.71 36.64 10.77
C TRP A 398 2.33 36.01 10.79
N ALA A 399 1.38 36.61 10.06
CA ALA A 399 0.07 36.05 9.84
C ALA A 399 0.05 35.21 8.56
N ALA A 400 -0.59 34.04 8.60
CA ALA A 400 -0.89 33.30 7.37
C ALA A 400 -1.98 34.04 6.59
N ILE A 401 -1.92 33.99 5.26
CA ILE A 401 -2.85 34.71 4.40
C ILE A 401 -3.14 33.91 3.13
N LEU A 402 -4.37 34.06 2.64
CA LEU A 402 -4.81 33.57 1.33
C LEU A 402 -5.22 34.76 0.48
N TRP A 403 -4.66 34.91 -0.71
CA TRP A 403 -5.15 35.82 -1.74
C TRP A 403 -5.88 35.05 -2.83
N ARG A 404 -6.96 35.61 -3.37
CA ARG A 404 -7.61 35.05 -4.56
C ARG A 404 -7.58 36.06 -5.69
N PHE A 405 -7.15 35.63 -6.87
CA PHE A 405 -7.04 36.44 -8.07
C PHE A 405 -7.97 35.94 -9.17
N ASN A 406 -8.48 36.88 -9.95
CA ASN A 406 -9.11 36.62 -11.23
C ASN A 406 -8.07 36.21 -12.28
N SER A 407 -8.51 35.58 -13.36
CA SER A 407 -7.64 35.15 -14.47
C SER A 407 -6.92 36.30 -15.19
N ASN A 408 -7.42 37.54 -15.06
CA ASN A 408 -6.77 38.75 -15.56
C ASN A 408 -5.76 39.36 -14.56
N GLY A 409 -5.54 38.74 -13.41
CA GLY A 409 -4.58 39.16 -12.39
C GLY A 409 -5.05 40.24 -11.42
N THR A 410 -6.32 40.65 -11.46
CA THR A 410 -6.88 41.49 -10.39
C THR A 410 -7.29 40.64 -9.18
N LEU A 411 -7.19 41.18 -7.96
CA LEU A 411 -7.75 40.52 -6.78
C LEU A 411 -9.26 40.30 -6.95
N ASP A 412 -9.71 39.11 -6.58
CA ASP A 412 -11.13 38.74 -6.57
C ASP A 412 -11.79 39.24 -5.28
N THR A 413 -12.24 40.50 -5.29
CA THR A 413 -12.88 41.17 -4.14
C THR A 413 -14.19 40.53 -3.68
N SER A 414 -14.73 39.56 -4.42
CA SER A 414 -15.86 38.75 -3.93
C SER A 414 -15.40 37.70 -2.90
N PHE A 415 -14.11 37.33 -2.90
CA PHE A 415 -13.51 36.48 -1.89
C PHE A 415 -13.28 37.25 -0.60
N ASN A 416 -13.81 36.73 0.52
CA ASN A 416 -13.74 37.40 1.82
C ASN A 416 -14.03 38.91 1.71
N SER A 417 -15.16 39.21 1.08
CA SER A 417 -15.51 40.55 0.60
C SER A 417 -15.38 41.62 1.69
N PRO A 418 -14.84 42.81 1.35
CA PRO A 418 -14.50 43.28 0.00
C PRO A 418 -13.04 43.05 -0.40
N SER A 419 -12.26 42.33 0.41
CA SER A 419 -10.79 42.45 0.40
C SER A 419 -10.10 41.62 -0.69
N GLY A 420 -10.68 40.48 -1.10
CA GLY A 420 -10.02 39.55 -2.02
C GLY A 420 -8.91 38.70 -1.39
N TYR A 421 -8.73 38.81 -0.08
CA TYR A 421 -7.82 37.99 0.71
C TYR A 421 -8.41 37.67 2.09
N LEU A 422 -7.92 36.60 2.71
CA LEU A 422 -8.29 36.13 4.04
C LEU A 422 -7.02 36.01 4.90
N LEU A 423 -6.96 36.77 5.99
CA LEU A 423 -5.96 36.60 7.05
C LEU A 423 -6.39 35.48 7.99
N LEU A 424 -5.49 34.54 8.22
CA LEU A 424 -5.64 33.47 9.19
C LEU A 424 -4.83 33.82 10.44
N ASP A 425 -5.36 34.76 11.21
CA ASP A 425 -4.79 35.17 12.49
C ASP A 425 -5.91 35.64 13.44
N ASP A 426 -6.10 34.91 14.54
CA ASP A 426 -7.14 35.15 15.53
C ASP A 426 -6.86 36.39 16.42
N GLN A 427 -5.70 37.05 16.30
CA GLN A 427 -5.29 38.16 17.18
C GLN A 427 -4.99 39.50 16.46
N LEU A 428 -4.91 39.54 15.12
CA LEU A 428 -4.33 40.70 14.38
C LEU A 428 -5.24 41.31 13.28
N SER A 429 -6.54 41.07 13.33
CA SER A 429 -7.52 41.35 12.24
C SER A 429 -7.74 42.81 11.79
N ALA A 430 -6.97 43.79 12.25
CA ALA A 430 -7.31 45.21 12.07
C ALA A 430 -6.44 46.05 11.09
N ASN A 431 -5.23 45.64 10.66
CA ASN A 431 -4.27 46.61 10.08
C ASN A 431 -3.61 46.26 8.73
N VAL A 432 -4.08 45.27 7.96
CA VAL A 432 -3.54 45.02 6.60
C VAL A 432 -4.39 45.76 5.58
N THR A 433 -3.87 46.84 5.00
CA THR A 433 -4.46 47.52 3.83
C THR A 433 -3.61 47.21 2.60
N GLU A 434 -4.12 46.36 1.71
CA GLU A 434 -3.52 46.06 0.41
C GLU A 434 -3.97 47.12 -0.61
N SER A 435 -3.03 47.72 -1.34
CA SER A 435 -3.33 48.66 -2.42
C SER A 435 -2.77 48.15 -3.75
N ALA A 436 -3.58 48.21 -4.81
CA ALA A 436 -3.13 47.96 -6.17
C ALA A 436 -2.42 49.21 -6.71
N ASN A 437 -1.14 49.06 -7.08
CA ASN A 437 -0.32 49.99 -7.87
C ASN A 437 -0.59 51.50 -7.67
N GLY A 438 0.14 52.12 -6.73
CA GLY A 438 0.50 53.54 -6.80
C GLY A 438 1.83 53.69 -7.54
N LEU A 439 1.85 54.57 -8.55
CA LEU A 439 3.01 54.92 -9.39
C LEU A 439 4.24 55.35 -8.60
#